data_AF-M0GIC2-F1
#
_entry.id   AF-M0GIC2-F1
#
_cell.length_a   1.000
_cell.length_b   1.000
_cell.length_c   1.000
_cell.angle_alpha   90.00
_cell.angle_beta   90.00
_cell.angle_gamma   90.00
#
_symmetry.space_group_name_H-M   'P 1'
#
loop_
_entity.id
_entity.type
_entity.pdbx_description
1 polymer ?
#
loop_
_entity_poly.entity_id
_entity_poly.type
_entity_poly.pdbx_seq_one_letter_code
_entity_poly.pdbx_strand_id
1 'polypeptide(L)' 'MQLLLYGVLLTFVVFAALAVAFLRDILSAIIAFAGFSFGVAIVYILLRAPDVALTEAAVGAGVTT' A
#
# COMPACT_ATOMS: atom_id res chain seq x y z
N MET A 1 12.36 3.00 -17.74
CA MET A 1 11.16 2.21 -17.39
C MET A 1 10.99 2.03 -15.88
N GLN A 2 12.00 1.54 -15.15
CA GLN A 2 11.89 1.29 -13.70
C GLN A 2 11.57 2.53 -12.87
N LEU A 3 12.24 3.67 -13.13
CA LEU A 3 11.95 4.95 -12.47
C LEU A 3 10.48 5.38 -12.61
N LEU A 4 9.88 5.16 -13.78
CA LEU A 4 8.48 5.47 -14.03
C LEU A 4 7.57 4.55 -13.21
N LEU A 5 7.88 3.26 -13.16
CA LEU A 5 7.16 2.31 -12.32
C LEU A 5 7.20 2.71 -10.84
N TYR A 6 8.38 3.00 -10.30
CA TYR A 6 8.53 3.48 -8.91
C TYR A 6 7.76 4.78 -8.67
N GLY A 7 7.85 5.74 -9.60
CA GLY A 7 7.15 7.02 -9.50
C GLY A 7 5.62 6.84 -9.42
N VAL A 8 5.04 6.02 -10.31
CA VAL A 8 3.60 5.72 -10.30
C VAL A 8 3.19 5.04 -9.00
N LEU A 9 3.96 4.05 -8.55
CA LEU A 9 3.61 3.25 -7.39
C LEU A 9 3.71 4.05 -6.08
N LEU A 10 4.76 4.86 -5.91
CA LEU A 10 4.91 5.76 -4.77
C LEU A 10 3.83 6.84 -4.76
N THR A 11 3.47 7.36 -5.94
CA THR A 11 2.35 8.30 -6.08
C THR A 11 1.05 7.66 -5.60
N PHE A 12 0.76 6.44 -6.04
CA PHE A 12 -0.41 5.67 -5.57
C PHE A 12 -0.39 5.50 -4.05
N VAL A 13 0.73 5.09 -3.45
CA VAL A 13 0.86 4.91 -1.99
C VAL A 13 0.58 6.21 -1.24
N VAL A 14 1.13 7.34 -1.69
CA VAL A 14 0.89 8.65 -1.07
C VAL A 14 -0.58 9.05 -1.18
N PHE A 15 -1.20 8.87 -2.36
CA PHE A 15 -2.63 9.18 -2.53
C PHE A 15 -3.52 8.28 -1.70
N ALA A 16 -3.21 6.99 -1.58
CA ALA A 16 -3.94 6.06 -0.71
C ALA A 16 -3.84 6.47 0.76
N ALA A 17 -2.65 6.84 1.24
CA ALA A 17 -2.46 7.35 2.60
C ALA A 17 -3.26 8.63 2.87
N LEU A 18 -3.26 9.57 1.92
CA LEU A 18 -4.08 10.78 2.03
C LEU A 18 -5.57 10.44 2.03
N ALA A 19 -6.02 9.52 1.17
CA ALA A 19 -7.42 9.08 1.15
C ALA A 19 -7.85 8.51 2.50
N VAL A 20 -7.04 7.63 3.11
CA VAL A 20 -7.29 7.10 4.47
C VAL A 20 -7.46 8.23 5.48
N ALA A 21 -6.59 9.24 5.45
CA ALA A 21 -6.60 10.34 6.41
C ALA A 21 -7.82 11.28 6.27
N PHE A 22 -8.40 11.40 5.07
CA PHE A 22 -9.49 12.33 4.79
C PHE A 22 -10.88 11.68 4.68
N LEU A 23 -10.96 10.36 4.51
CA LEU A 23 -12.22 9.65 4.43
C LEU A 23 -12.91 9.63 5.80
N ARG A 24 -14.18 10.08 5.82
CA ARG A 24 -15.02 10.09 7.04
C ARG A 24 -15.76 8.79 7.24
N ASP A 25 -16.06 8.09 6.15
CA ASP A 25 -16.67 6.77 6.20
C ASP A 25 -15.61 5.72 6.54
N ILE A 26 -15.86 4.97 7.60
CA ILE A 26 -14.89 4.02 8.15
C ILE A 26 -14.63 2.89 7.15
N LEU A 27 -15.67 2.36 6.50
CA LEU A 27 -15.50 1.29 5.52
C LEU A 27 -14.65 1.76 4.32
N SER A 28 -14.91 2.97 3.83
CA SER A 28 -14.11 3.58 2.77
C SER A 28 -12.65 3.79 3.20
N ALA A 29 -12.42 4.23 4.44
CA ALA A 29 -11.07 4.38 4.98
C ALA A 29 -10.33 3.03 5.09
N ILE A 30 -11.01 1.96 5.51
CA ILE A 30 -10.48 0.60 5.54
C ILE A 30 -10.09 0.14 4.13
N ILE A 31 -10.97 0.33 3.13
CA ILE A 31 -10.68 -0.05 1.74
C ILE A 31 -9.48 0.73 1.20
N ALA A 32 -9.40 2.03 1.47
CA ALA A 32 -8.25 2.85 1.08
C ALA A 32 -6.95 2.39 1.78
N PHE A 33 -7.04 1.97 3.04
CA PHE A 33 -5.91 1.47 3.81
C PHE A 33 -5.41 0.11 3.28
N ALA A 34 -6.32 -0.76 2.84
CA ALA A 34 -5.96 -2.00 2.15
C ALA A 34 -5.19 -1.71 0.87
N GLY A 35 -5.64 -0.72 0.09
CA GLY A 35 -4.94 -0.24 -1.11
C GLY A 35 -3.54 0.30 -0.79
N PHE A 36 -3.40 1.09 0.28
CA PHE A 36 -2.11 1.58 0.75
C PHE A 36 -1.14 0.43 1.07
N SER A 37 -1.54 -0.52 1.93
CA SER A 37 -0.67 -1.63 2.32
C SER A 37 -0.31 -2.53 1.14
N PHE A 38 -1.26 -2.80 0.23
CA PHE A 38 -0.97 -3.50 -1.02
C PHE A 38 0.09 -2.80 -1.89
N GLY A 39 0.00 -1.47 -2.02
CA GLY A 39 1.01 -0.67 -2.71
C GLY A 39 2.39 -0.81 -2.08
N VAL A 40 2.47 -0.74 -0.75
CA VAL A 40 3.73 -0.91 0.00
C VAL A 40 4.31 -2.32 -0.20
N ALA A 41 3.50 -3.37 -0.16
CA ALA A 41 3.96 -4.74 -0.42
C ALA A 41 4.60 -4.87 -1.83
N ILE A 42 4.01 -4.23 -2.85
CA ILE A 42 4.61 -4.22 -4.20
C ILE A 42 5.93 -3.45 -4.23
N VAL A 43 6.06 -2.32 -3.51
CA VAL A 43 7.34 -1.60 -3.38
C VAL A 43 8.43 -2.56 -2.89
N TYR A 44 8.15 -3.34 -1.84
CA TYR A 44 9.12 -4.29 -1.29
C TYR A 44 9.52 -5.40 -2.29
N ILE A 45 8.57 -5.89 -3.10
CA ILE A 45 8.89 -6.81 -4.19
C ILE A 45 9.88 -6.16 -5.18
N LEU A 46 9.63 -4.92 -5.59
CA LEU A 46 10.49 -4.20 -6.54
C LEU A 46 11.89 -3.91 -5.95
N LEU A 47 11.97 -3.69 -4.65
CA LEU A 47 13.21 -3.53 -3.90
C LEU A 47 13.96 -4.85 -3.64
N ARG A 48 13.44 -5.99 -4.12
CA ARG A 48 14.01 -7.33 -3.89
C ARG A 48 14.01 -7.75 -2.42
N ALA A 49 13.01 -7.34 -1.66
CA ALA A 49 12.75 -7.77 -0.28
C ALA A 49 11.44 -8.59 -0.22
N PRO A 50 11.42 -9.83 -0.76
CA PRO A 50 10.20 -10.62 -0.90
C PRO A 50 9.65 -11.15 0.43
N ASP A 51 10.52 -11.33 1.42
CA ASP A 51 10.17 -11.69 2.79
C ASP A 51 9.38 -10.56 3.47
N VAL A 52 9.89 -9.32 3.39
CA VAL A 52 9.21 -8.13 3.92
C VAL A 52 7.89 -7.89 3.19
N ALA A 53 7.87 -8.08 1.86
CA ALA A 53 6.64 -7.96 1.07
C ALA A 53 5.56 -8.96 1.52
N LEU A 54 5.96 -10.20 1.82
CA LEU A 54 5.03 -11.23 2.27
C LEU A 54 4.51 -10.96 3.68
N THR A 55 5.36 -10.49 4.59
CA THR A 55 4.92 -10.09 5.94
C THR A 55 3.99 -8.89 5.89
N GLU A 56 4.27 -7.91 5.04
CA GLU A 56 3.41 -6.74 4.85
C GLU A 56 2.05 -7.16 4.29
N ALA A 57 2.02 -8.02 3.26
CA ALA A 57 0.77 -8.50 2.69
C ALA A 57 -0.06 -9.29 3.72
N ALA A 58 0.58 -10.13 4.54
CA ALA A 58 -0.11 -10.93 5.56
C ALA A 58 -0.63 -10.08 6.73
N VAL A 59 0.17 -9.15 7.24
CA VAL A 59 -0.23 -8.28 8.36
C VAL A 59 -1.22 -7.22 7.89
N GLY A 60 -0.91 -6.59 6.76
CA GLY A 60 -1.70 -5.57 6.11
C GLY A 60 -3.11 -6.04 5.76
N ALA A 61 -3.24 -7.16 5.03
CA ALA A 61 -4.55 -7.66 4.61
C ALA A 61 -5.24 -8.55 5.67
N GLY A 62 -4.48 -9.16 6.59
CA GLY A 62 -5.00 -10.19 7.50
C GLY A 62 -5.23 -9.74 8.94
N VAL A 63 -4.64 -8.62 9.38
CA VAL A 63 -4.67 -8.19 10.79
C VAL A 63 -5.08 -6.73 10.96
N THR A 64 -4.50 -5.82 10.18
CA THR A 64 -4.63 -4.37 10.43
C THR A 64 -5.79 -3.72 9.67
N THR A 65 -6.30 -4.36 8.63
CA THR A 65 -7.33 -3.82 7.73
C THR A 65 -8.55 -4.72 7.74
#